data_AF-A0A6G6YI32-F1
#
_entry.id   AF-A0A6G6YI32-F1
#
_cell.length_a   1.000
_cell.length_b   1.000
_cell.length_c   1.000
_cell.angle_alpha   90.00
_cell.angle_beta   90.00
_cell.angle_gamma   90.00
#
_symmetry.space_group_name_H-M   'P 1'
#
loop_
_entity.id
_entity.type
_entity.pdbx_description
1 polymer ?
#
loop_
_entity_poly.entity_id
_entity_poly.type
_entity_poly.pdbx_seq_one_letter_code
_entity_poly.pdbx_strand_id
1 'polypeptide(L)'
;METTEFSNTINNNHLKPLRDAFLENINEDTLYLDKIQEKPAIEKNVQAFFMHENENKLKDASEHKPFIVANTIRAELEHLRNDCIIPVFSKDNEKTIAHQEFIDVVLEATKKSFSRHVISQPEIRVSHQIKGRTPDAIHLNAKDLLENQKTIYYERMAFIIQIPSIRDTINGNELSLTLGGVRSYNLENLYNKKSMEKFKFFIGFQNKVCMNMCISTDGFLADLKATSTQDLYSKILETITNYNAELHLMEMKELTQDYLSEHQFAQLIGRSRLYQHLPKKEKLEIPQLNFNDSHINTMAKDYYEDQNFSRLEDGRINLWNVFNLFTQANKSSYIDTFLDRNLNAFEITKGLQKTLNGDSNYHWFLS
;
A
#
# COMPACT_ATOMS: atom_id res chain seq x y z
N MET A 1 -46.77 46.55 13.47
CA MET A 1 -45.98 46.85 14.67
C MET A 1 -46.57 46.01 15.79
N GLU A 2 -45.96 44.97 16.34
CA GLU A 2 -44.64 44.36 16.19
C GLU A 2 -44.84 42.84 16.36
N THR A 3 -44.10 42.08 15.57
CA THR A 3 -44.08 40.62 15.55
C THR A 3 -43.13 40.10 16.62
N THR A 4 -43.59 39.10 17.38
CA THR A 4 -42.82 38.40 18.42
C THR A 4 -41.83 37.43 17.76
N GLU A 5 -40.53 37.67 17.91
CA GLU A 5 -39.46 36.77 17.46
C GLU A 5 -39.33 35.56 18.41
N PHE A 6 -39.55 34.37 17.86
CA PHE A 6 -39.13 33.11 18.46
C PHE A 6 -37.65 32.88 18.12
N SER A 7 -36.78 32.94 19.13
CA SER A 7 -35.38 32.52 19.02
C SER A 7 -35.31 30.99 18.98
N ASN A 8 -35.02 30.43 17.81
CA ASN A 8 -34.64 29.02 17.65
C ASN A 8 -33.15 28.88 17.97
N THR A 9 -32.83 28.40 19.16
CA THR A 9 -31.49 27.95 19.52
C THR A 9 -31.23 26.62 18.81
N ILE A 10 -30.52 26.65 17.68
CA ILE A 10 -30.02 25.44 17.03
C ILE A 10 -28.89 24.89 17.90
N ASN A 11 -29.20 23.80 18.60
CA ASN A 11 -28.23 23.04 19.37
C ASN A 11 -27.33 22.28 18.38
N ASN A 12 -26.23 22.90 17.95
CA ASN A 12 -25.17 22.22 17.20
C ASN A 12 -24.44 21.29 18.17
N ASN A 13 -24.95 20.07 18.35
CA ASN A 13 -24.17 18.96 18.88
C ASN A 13 -23.07 18.65 17.86
N HIS A 14 -21.92 19.30 17.97
CA HIS A 14 -20.69 18.82 17.36
C HIS A 14 -20.38 17.46 18.00
N LEU A 15 -20.74 16.38 17.30
CA LEU A 15 -20.15 15.07 17.55
C LEU A 15 -18.64 15.26 17.45
N LYS A 16 -17.92 15.00 18.55
CA LYS A 16 -16.45 14.97 18.50
C LYS A 16 -16.03 13.98 17.42
N PRO A 17 -14.99 14.29 16.61
CA PRO A 17 -14.39 13.32 15.71
C PRO A 17 -14.15 12.01 16.47
N LEU A 18 -14.47 10.87 15.85
CA LEU A 18 -14.33 9.55 16.48
C LEU A 18 -12.93 9.46 17.10
N ARG A 19 -11.89 9.90 16.38
CA ARG A 19 -10.47 9.91 16.78
C ARG A 19 -10.25 10.57 18.13
N ASP A 20 -10.89 11.71 18.38
CA ASP A 20 -10.72 12.46 19.62
C ASP A 20 -11.39 11.71 20.79
N ALA A 21 -12.52 11.04 20.55
CA ALA A 21 -13.15 10.18 21.54
C ALA A 21 -12.31 8.91 21.82
N PHE A 22 -11.62 8.36 20.83
CA PHE A 22 -10.73 7.20 21.02
C PHE A 22 -9.45 7.58 21.77
N LEU A 23 -8.81 8.70 21.42
CA LEU A 23 -7.63 9.19 22.12
C LEU A 23 -7.93 9.57 23.59
N GLU A 24 -9.15 10.05 23.88
CA GLU A 24 -9.62 10.27 25.26
C GLU A 24 -9.77 8.94 26.04
N ASN A 25 -10.12 7.83 25.37
CA ASN A 25 -10.33 6.52 25.99
C ASN A 25 -9.05 5.67 26.19
N ILE A 26 -7.90 6.08 25.65
CA ILE A 26 -6.63 5.32 25.82
C ILE A 26 -6.05 5.47 27.26
N ASN A 27 -6.60 6.36 28.09
CA ASN A 27 -6.09 6.63 29.44
C ASN A 27 -6.78 5.88 30.60
N GLU A 28 -7.73 4.97 30.34
CA GLU A 28 -8.35 4.16 31.40
C GLU A 28 -8.41 2.66 31.04
N ASP A 29 -7.52 1.89 31.68
CA ASP A 29 -7.60 0.48 32.08
C ASP A 29 -7.93 -0.66 31.07
N THR A 30 -6.89 -1.50 30.91
CA THR A 30 -6.85 -2.98 31.01
C THR A 30 -7.33 -3.88 29.86
N LEU A 31 -6.33 -4.41 29.15
CA LEU A 31 -5.94 -5.83 29.11
C LEU A 31 -6.95 -6.85 29.70
N TYR A 32 -7.73 -7.51 28.85
CA TYR A 32 -8.32 -8.83 29.18
C TYR A 32 -8.16 -9.81 28.01
N LEU A 33 -7.22 -10.72 28.19
CA LEU A 33 -7.09 -11.96 27.43
C LEU A 33 -7.71 -13.05 28.30
N ASP A 34 -8.90 -13.54 27.94
CA ASP A 34 -9.57 -14.58 28.73
C ASP A 34 -9.92 -15.85 27.96
N LYS A 35 -9.98 -16.91 28.75
CA LYS A 35 -9.69 -18.31 28.45
C LYS A 35 -10.89 -19.11 27.93
N ILE A 36 -10.55 -20.05 27.05
CA ILE A 36 -11.01 -21.46 26.92
C ILE A 36 -12.31 -21.86 27.64
N GLN A 37 -13.28 -22.33 26.85
CA GLN A 37 -14.13 -23.48 27.20
C GLN A 37 -14.27 -24.43 26.00
N GLU A 38 -13.84 -25.67 26.17
CA GLU A 38 -14.02 -26.80 25.25
C GLU A 38 -15.40 -27.45 25.42
N LYS A 39 -16.01 -27.94 24.32
CA LYS A 39 -16.67 -29.27 24.18
C LYS A 39 -17.30 -29.50 22.78
N PRO A 40 -17.60 -30.74 22.34
CA PRO A 40 -16.75 -31.54 21.46
C PRO A 40 -17.32 -31.82 20.06
N ALA A 41 -16.51 -32.48 19.25
CA ALA A 41 -16.74 -32.90 17.87
C ALA A 41 -17.95 -33.82 17.66
N ILE A 42 -18.55 -33.71 16.46
CA ILE A 42 -19.41 -34.74 15.86
C ILE A 42 -18.86 -35.03 14.45
N GLU A 43 -18.29 -36.23 14.30
CA GLU A 43 -17.94 -36.84 13.02
C GLU A 43 -19.20 -37.19 12.23
N LYS A 44 -19.20 -36.89 10.93
CA LYS A 44 -19.95 -37.67 9.94
C LYS A 44 -19.11 -37.86 8.68
N ASN A 45 -18.63 -39.08 8.51
CA ASN A 45 -18.10 -39.65 7.28
C ASN A 45 -19.18 -39.64 6.18
N VAL A 46 -18.85 -39.18 4.97
CA VAL A 46 -19.41 -39.75 3.74
C VAL A 46 -18.36 -39.79 2.62
N GLN A 47 -18.10 -41.04 2.20
CA GLN A 47 -17.38 -41.61 1.07
C GLN A 47 -17.13 -40.77 -0.19
N ALA A 48 -15.91 -40.96 -0.71
CA ALA A 48 -15.46 -40.62 -2.06
C ALA A 48 -16.17 -41.48 -3.13
N PHE A 49 -16.49 -40.84 -4.26
CA PHE A 49 -16.79 -41.48 -5.53
C PHE A 49 -16.04 -40.71 -6.64
N PHE A 50 -15.29 -41.44 -7.48
CA PHE A 50 -14.60 -40.93 -8.65
C PHE A 50 -15.37 -41.23 -9.94
N MET A 51 -15.08 -40.41 -10.97
CA MET A 51 -15.36 -40.55 -12.42
C MET A 51 -16.70 -39.97 -12.93
N HIS A 52 -16.82 -39.26 -14.06
CA HIS A 52 -15.95 -38.94 -15.19
C HIS A 52 -16.34 -37.56 -15.79
N GLU A 53 -15.49 -37.04 -16.68
CA GLU A 53 -15.46 -35.71 -17.32
C GLU A 53 -16.77 -35.17 -17.90
N ASN A 54 -16.95 -33.84 -17.74
CA ASN A 54 -17.51 -32.98 -18.78
C ASN A 54 -16.94 -31.56 -18.62
N GLU A 55 -16.23 -31.11 -19.66
CA GLU A 55 -15.72 -29.75 -19.79
C GLU A 55 -16.87 -28.74 -19.80
N ASN A 56 -17.16 -28.16 -18.65
CA ASN A 56 -17.81 -26.85 -18.58
C ASN A 56 -16.81 -25.89 -17.94
N LYS A 57 -16.31 -24.96 -18.76
CA LYS A 57 -15.52 -23.81 -18.32
C LYS A 57 -16.28 -23.07 -17.21
N LEU A 58 -15.94 -23.38 -15.97
CA LEU A 58 -16.22 -22.55 -14.80
C LEU A 58 -15.37 -21.28 -14.94
N LYS A 59 -15.94 -20.29 -15.63
CA LYS A 59 -15.64 -18.88 -15.37
C LYS A 59 -16.15 -18.56 -13.97
N ASP A 60 -15.33 -18.82 -12.96
CA ASP A 60 -15.25 -17.98 -11.76
C ASP A 60 -14.04 -18.39 -10.91
N ALA A 61 -12.86 -18.01 -11.40
CA ALA A 61 -11.81 -17.56 -10.51
C ALA A 61 -11.83 -16.04 -10.65
N SER A 62 -12.30 -15.33 -9.62
CA SER A 62 -12.13 -13.89 -9.47
C SER A 62 -10.74 -13.52 -10.00
N GLU A 63 -10.69 -12.79 -11.11
CA GLU A 63 -9.45 -12.42 -11.79
C GLU A 63 -8.61 -11.60 -10.81
N HIS A 64 -7.64 -12.23 -10.17
CA HIS A 64 -6.83 -11.63 -9.11
C HIS A 64 -6.03 -10.46 -9.70
N LYS A 65 -6.49 -9.24 -9.47
CA LYS A 65 -5.80 -8.03 -9.92
C LYS A 65 -4.50 -7.87 -9.12
N PRO A 66 -3.36 -7.56 -9.75
CA PRO A 66 -2.13 -7.35 -9.02
C PRO A 66 -2.16 -6.00 -8.27
N PHE A 67 -1.43 -5.91 -7.16
CA PHE A 67 -1.34 -4.65 -6.38
C PHE A 67 -0.61 -3.52 -7.14
N ILE A 68 0.25 -3.88 -8.10
CA ILE A 68 0.93 -2.95 -9.00
C ILE A 68 0.97 -3.53 -10.42
N VAL A 69 0.67 -2.70 -11.42
CA VAL A 69 0.48 -3.14 -12.81
C VAL A 69 1.61 -2.66 -13.71
N ALA A 70 1.90 -1.35 -13.72
CA ALA A 70 2.74 -0.75 -14.74
C ALA A 70 4.18 -1.30 -14.74
N ASN A 71 4.62 -1.77 -15.91
CA ASN A 71 5.99 -2.20 -16.18
C ASN A 71 6.52 -3.27 -15.21
N THR A 72 5.63 -4.10 -14.66
CA THR A 72 5.99 -5.20 -13.76
C THR A 72 5.51 -6.53 -14.30
N ILE A 73 6.22 -7.60 -13.93
CA ILE A 73 5.81 -8.98 -14.14
C ILE A 73 5.71 -9.69 -12.79
N ARG A 74 4.89 -10.73 -12.71
CA ARG A 74 4.80 -11.60 -11.54
C ARG A 74 6.08 -12.43 -11.46
N ALA A 75 6.61 -12.61 -10.26
CA ALA A 75 7.68 -13.55 -9.96
C ALA A 75 7.25 -14.49 -8.82
N GLU A 76 7.81 -15.68 -8.80
CA GLU A 76 7.67 -16.64 -7.69
C GLU A 76 8.92 -16.57 -6.80
N LEU A 77 8.77 -16.90 -5.52
CA LEU A 77 9.88 -16.84 -4.57
C LEU A 77 10.99 -17.85 -4.94
N GLU A 78 10.61 -19.04 -5.44
CA GLU A 78 11.56 -20.04 -5.92
C GLU A 78 12.38 -19.54 -7.10
N HIS A 79 11.77 -18.79 -8.03
CA HIS A 79 12.47 -18.21 -9.18
C HIS A 79 13.57 -17.23 -8.72
N LEU A 80 13.25 -16.37 -7.76
CA LEU A 80 14.25 -15.44 -7.20
C LEU A 80 15.38 -16.17 -6.47
N ARG A 81 15.10 -17.34 -5.90
CA ARG A 81 16.08 -18.12 -5.12
C ARG A 81 16.98 -18.99 -6.00
N ASN A 82 16.43 -19.63 -7.02
CA ASN A 82 17.10 -20.69 -7.78
C ASN A 82 17.64 -20.20 -9.13
N ASP A 83 16.98 -19.22 -9.75
CA ASP A 83 17.29 -18.81 -11.12
C ASP A 83 17.99 -17.45 -11.19
N CYS A 84 17.79 -16.59 -10.18
CA CYS A 84 18.37 -15.25 -10.15
C CYS A 84 19.73 -15.21 -9.46
N ILE A 85 20.69 -14.52 -10.08
CA ILE A 85 21.97 -14.20 -9.45
C ILE A 85 21.82 -13.04 -8.45
N ILE A 86 22.74 -12.97 -7.49
CA ILE A 86 22.79 -11.90 -6.48
C ILE A 86 23.86 -10.88 -6.89
N PRO A 87 23.51 -9.60 -7.09
CA PRO A 87 24.48 -8.55 -7.33
C PRO A 87 25.47 -8.38 -6.17
N VAL A 88 26.69 -7.99 -6.50
CA VAL A 88 27.79 -7.76 -5.53
C VAL A 88 28.32 -6.33 -5.64
N PHE A 89 28.91 -5.84 -4.56
CA PHE A 89 29.67 -4.59 -4.55
C PHE A 89 31.04 -4.81 -5.19
N SER A 90 31.39 -4.07 -6.24
CA SER A 90 32.51 -4.41 -7.11
C SER A 90 33.89 -4.20 -6.49
N LYS A 91 34.02 -3.35 -5.44
CA LYS A 91 35.33 -3.01 -4.84
C LYS A 91 35.80 -4.01 -3.79
N ASP A 92 34.88 -4.65 -3.09
CA ASP A 92 35.15 -5.61 -2.01
C ASP A 92 34.50 -6.98 -2.26
N ASN A 93 33.77 -7.13 -3.37
CA ASN A 93 33.10 -8.35 -3.79
C ASN A 93 32.10 -8.89 -2.75
N GLU A 94 31.57 -8.02 -1.90
CA GLU A 94 30.55 -8.39 -0.93
C GLU A 94 29.17 -8.50 -1.58
N LYS A 95 28.41 -9.54 -1.22
CA LYS A 95 27.04 -9.70 -1.72
C LYS A 95 26.11 -8.63 -1.17
N THR A 96 25.16 -8.20 -1.99
CA THR A 96 23.98 -7.45 -1.54
C THR A 96 23.07 -8.36 -0.71
N ILE A 97 22.19 -7.76 0.08
CA ILE A 97 21.02 -8.46 0.60
C ILE A 97 20.06 -8.67 -0.58
N ALA A 98 19.79 -9.94 -0.88
CA ALA A 98 19.01 -10.35 -2.03
C ALA A 98 17.51 -10.09 -1.85
N HIS A 99 16.76 -10.02 -2.94
CA HIS A 99 15.30 -9.83 -2.92
C HIS A 99 14.59 -10.88 -2.05
N GLN A 100 14.93 -12.16 -2.23
CA GLN A 100 14.40 -13.26 -1.45
C GLN A 100 14.79 -13.20 0.02
N GLU A 101 16.01 -12.73 0.34
CA GLU A 101 16.45 -12.56 1.73
C GLU A 101 15.62 -11.47 2.42
N PHE A 102 15.29 -10.38 1.72
CA PHE A 102 14.40 -9.35 2.24
C PHE A 102 12.97 -9.87 2.46
N ILE A 103 12.42 -10.62 1.50
CA ILE A 103 11.09 -11.24 1.63
C ILE A 103 11.06 -12.19 2.83
N ASP A 104 12.07 -13.06 2.95
CA ASP A 104 12.18 -14.04 4.04
C ASP A 104 12.25 -13.33 5.40
N VAL A 105 13.03 -12.24 5.52
CA VAL A 105 13.12 -11.43 6.74
C VAL A 105 11.76 -10.83 7.13
N VAL A 106 11.02 -10.25 6.17
CA VAL A 106 9.69 -9.70 6.44
C VAL A 106 8.72 -10.81 6.83
N LEU A 107 8.76 -11.95 6.14
CA LEU A 107 7.90 -13.10 6.43
C LEU A 107 8.17 -13.65 7.84
N GLU A 108 9.44 -13.73 8.26
CA GLU A 108 9.82 -14.14 9.60
C GLU A 108 9.31 -13.16 10.67
N ALA A 109 9.51 -11.86 10.47
CA ALA A 109 9.01 -10.83 11.38
C ALA A 109 7.47 -10.88 11.47
N THR A 110 6.79 -11.09 10.34
CA THR A 110 5.34 -11.24 10.28
C THR A 110 4.87 -12.46 11.06
N LYS A 111 5.50 -13.62 10.87
CA LYS A 111 5.19 -14.86 11.61
C LYS A 111 5.39 -14.72 13.11
N LYS A 112 6.40 -13.95 13.53
CA LYS A 112 6.65 -13.67 14.95
C LYS A 112 5.55 -12.79 15.53
N SER A 113 5.22 -11.68 14.90
CA SER A 113 4.22 -10.72 15.40
C SER A 113 2.79 -11.26 15.33
N PHE A 114 2.48 -12.10 14.34
CA PHE A 114 1.14 -12.61 14.06
C PHE A 114 1.07 -14.13 14.09
N SER A 115 1.71 -14.75 15.09
CA SER A 115 1.89 -16.21 15.20
C SER A 115 0.60 -17.05 15.21
N ARG A 116 -0.54 -16.45 15.56
CA ARG A 116 -1.86 -17.12 15.60
C ARG A 116 -2.71 -16.86 14.35
N HIS A 117 -2.18 -16.13 13.38
CA HIS A 117 -2.90 -15.75 12.18
C HIS A 117 -2.43 -16.54 10.96
N VAL A 118 -3.32 -16.68 9.99
CA VAL A 118 -2.97 -17.23 8.68
C VAL A 118 -2.25 -16.15 7.90
N ILE A 119 -1.02 -16.45 7.48
CA ILE A 119 -0.19 -15.57 6.67
C ILE A 119 -0.14 -16.15 5.26
N SER A 120 -0.52 -15.33 4.28
CA SER A 120 -0.50 -15.72 2.87
C SER A 120 0.91 -15.86 2.32
N GLN A 121 1.05 -16.54 1.18
CA GLN A 121 2.31 -16.53 0.44
C GLN A 121 2.57 -15.14 -0.14
N PRO A 122 3.83 -14.69 -0.25
CA PRO A 122 4.16 -13.40 -0.82
C PRO A 122 3.69 -13.28 -2.28
N GLU A 123 2.97 -12.20 -2.61
CA GLU A 123 2.74 -11.80 -4.00
C GLU A 123 3.89 -10.88 -4.44
N ILE A 124 4.63 -11.28 -5.47
CA ILE A 124 5.88 -10.60 -5.86
C ILE A 124 5.76 -10.05 -7.28
N ARG A 125 6.20 -8.80 -7.44
CA ARG A 125 6.23 -8.06 -8.70
C ARG A 125 7.64 -7.52 -8.94
N VAL A 126 8.21 -7.82 -10.10
CA VAL A 126 9.57 -7.40 -10.47
C VAL A 126 9.55 -6.57 -11.75
N SER A 127 10.56 -5.70 -11.91
CA SER A 127 10.77 -4.93 -13.13
C SER A 127 12.26 -4.79 -13.46
N HIS A 128 12.55 -4.34 -14.68
CA HIS A 128 13.91 -4.09 -15.15
C HIS A 128 14.79 -5.35 -15.02
N GLN A 129 14.47 -6.36 -15.84
CA GLN A 129 15.27 -7.57 -15.93
C GLN A 129 16.66 -7.24 -16.48
N ILE A 130 17.69 -7.60 -15.74
CA ILE A 130 19.09 -7.49 -16.14
C ILE A 130 19.57 -8.88 -16.55
N LYS A 131 20.11 -8.98 -17.77
CA LYS A 131 20.69 -10.21 -18.30
C LYS A 131 22.20 -10.07 -18.33
N GLY A 132 22.88 -10.95 -17.62
CA GLY A 132 24.34 -11.05 -17.57
C GLY A 132 24.86 -12.31 -18.27
N ARG A 133 26.12 -12.64 -17.98
CA ARG A 133 26.83 -13.79 -18.53
C ARG A 133 27.53 -14.54 -17.41
N THR A 134 27.65 -15.86 -17.55
CA THR A 134 28.53 -16.64 -16.68
C THR A 134 30.01 -16.30 -16.96
N PRO A 135 30.92 -16.53 -16.00
CA PRO A 135 32.34 -16.16 -16.15
C PRO A 135 33.03 -16.78 -17.38
N ASP A 136 32.66 -18.01 -17.74
CA ASP A 136 33.17 -18.75 -18.89
C ASP A 136 32.70 -18.16 -20.24
N ALA A 137 31.65 -17.35 -20.24
CA ALA A 137 30.99 -16.84 -21.45
C ALA A 137 31.13 -15.30 -21.63
N ILE A 138 31.96 -14.62 -20.82
CA ILE A 138 32.12 -13.16 -20.84
C ILE A 138 32.49 -12.62 -22.24
N HIS A 139 33.30 -13.37 -22.98
CA HIS A 139 33.82 -13.02 -24.30
C HIS A 139 32.84 -13.29 -25.45
N LEU A 140 31.73 -14.00 -25.20
CA LEU A 140 30.72 -14.31 -26.20
C LEU A 140 29.78 -13.13 -26.42
N ASN A 141 29.35 -12.92 -27.66
CA ASN A 141 28.32 -11.94 -27.98
C ASN A 141 26.96 -12.43 -27.46
N ALA A 142 26.04 -11.50 -27.22
CA ALA A 142 24.72 -11.83 -26.65
C ALA A 142 23.91 -12.84 -27.49
N LYS A 143 24.13 -12.90 -28.81
CA LYS A 143 23.47 -13.84 -29.72
C LYS A 143 24.03 -15.26 -29.64
N ASP A 144 25.27 -15.41 -29.18
CA ASP A 144 26.02 -16.67 -29.16
C ASP A 144 25.96 -17.34 -27.78
N LEU A 145 25.31 -16.71 -26.79
CA LEU A 145 25.13 -17.24 -25.45
C LEU A 145 24.11 -18.37 -25.43
N LEU A 146 24.53 -19.53 -24.91
CA LEU A 146 23.62 -20.59 -24.51
C LEU A 146 22.75 -20.14 -23.33
N GLU A 147 21.58 -20.76 -23.14
CA GLU A 147 20.67 -20.39 -22.02
C GLU A 147 21.33 -20.56 -20.65
N ASN A 148 22.12 -21.63 -20.45
CA ASN A 148 22.87 -21.85 -19.21
C ASN A 148 24.02 -20.86 -19.00
N GLN A 149 24.40 -20.08 -20.02
CA GLN A 149 25.42 -19.04 -19.94
C GLN A 149 24.81 -17.64 -19.68
N LYS A 150 23.48 -17.53 -19.69
CA LYS A 150 22.77 -16.30 -19.36
C LYS A 150 22.46 -16.30 -17.87
N THR A 151 22.88 -15.23 -17.19
CA THR A 151 22.45 -14.97 -15.82
C THR A 151 21.35 -13.93 -15.83
N ILE A 152 20.45 -13.98 -14.84
CA ILE A 152 19.38 -13.00 -14.71
C ILE A 152 19.29 -12.48 -13.29
N TYR A 153 18.89 -11.23 -13.14
CA TYR A 153 18.32 -10.70 -11.91
C TYR A 153 17.38 -9.55 -12.25
N TYR A 154 16.63 -9.05 -11.28
CA TYR A 154 15.75 -7.90 -11.47
C TYR A 154 16.28 -6.72 -10.67
N GLU A 155 16.39 -5.56 -11.32
CA GLU A 155 16.85 -4.35 -10.64
C GLU A 155 15.88 -3.93 -9.53
N ARG A 156 14.57 -4.17 -9.70
CA ARG A 156 13.54 -3.71 -8.77
C ARG A 156 12.54 -4.81 -8.47
N MET A 157 12.22 -4.96 -7.19
CA MET A 157 11.25 -5.91 -6.67
C MET A 157 10.34 -5.20 -5.67
N ALA A 158 9.04 -5.48 -5.78
CA ALA A 158 8.03 -5.14 -4.80
C ALA A 158 7.29 -6.42 -4.40
N PHE A 159 6.86 -6.52 -3.15
CA PHE A 159 6.05 -7.64 -2.70
C PHE A 159 5.07 -7.23 -1.62
N ILE A 160 4.02 -8.04 -1.46
CA ILE A 160 3.07 -7.94 -0.37
C ILE A 160 2.83 -9.31 0.27
N ILE A 161 2.51 -9.31 1.57
CA ILE A 161 2.13 -10.46 2.38
C ILE A 161 0.87 -10.05 3.14
N GLN A 162 -0.23 -10.73 2.86
CA GLN A 162 -1.52 -10.46 3.49
C GLN A 162 -1.71 -11.34 4.73
N ILE A 163 -2.43 -10.82 5.71
CA ILE A 163 -2.93 -11.53 6.88
C ILE A 163 -4.47 -11.51 6.82
N PRO A 164 -5.10 -12.41 6.04
CA PRO A 164 -6.52 -12.29 5.70
C PRO A 164 -7.47 -12.35 6.90
N SER A 165 -7.02 -12.95 8.00
CA SER A 165 -7.81 -13.03 9.24
C SER A 165 -7.94 -11.70 9.98
N ILE A 166 -7.04 -10.73 9.73
CA ILE A 166 -7.13 -9.39 10.29
C ILE A 166 -7.75 -8.51 9.21
N ARG A 167 -9.04 -8.28 9.31
CA ARG A 167 -9.84 -7.59 8.31
C ARG A 167 -10.92 -6.72 8.92
N ASP A 168 -11.33 -5.71 8.16
CA ASP A 168 -12.43 -4.81 8.50
C ASP A 168 -13.15 -4.40 7.20
N THR A 169 -14.30 -3.74 7.32
CA THR A 169 -15.06 -3.24 6.17
C THR A 169 -15.28 -1.74 6.29
N ILE A 170 -14.94 -1.00 5.24
CA ILE A 170 -15.15 0.45 5.14
C ILE A 170 -15.96 0.74 3.88
N ASN A 171 -17.12 1.36 4.06
CA ASN A 171 -18.05 1.68 2.96
C ASN A 171 -18.34 0.49 2.03
N GLY A 172 -18.52 -0.71 2.61
CA GLY A 172 -18.75 -1.96 1.88
C GLY A 172 -17.50 -2.60 1.25
N ASN A 173 -16.31 -2.02 1.42
CA ASN A 173 -15.06 -2.59 0.93
C ASN A 173 -14.36 -3.36 2.05
N GLU A 174 -14.11 -4.66 1.83
CA GLU A 174 -13.28 -5.45 2.74
C GLU A 174 -11.82 -5.01 2.63
N LEU A 175 -11.18 -4.82 3.77
CA LEU A 175 -9.77 -4.49 3.93
C LEU A 175 -9.10 -5.64 4.66
N SER A 176 -7.88 -6.00 4.28
CA SER A 176 -7.07 -6.96 5.05
C SER A 176 -5.70 -6.37 5.39
N LEU A 177 -5.24 -6.62 6.61
CA LEU A 177 -3.90 -6.21 7.03
C LEU A 177 -2.87 -6.83 6.09
N THR A 178 -1.98 -6.00 5.58
CA THR A 178 -1.02 -6.35 4.56
C THR A 178 0.30 -5.66 4.84
N LEU A 179 1.38 -6.43 4.75
CA LEU A 179 2.76 -5.99 4.91
C LEU A 179 3.47 -6.13 3.57
N GLY A 180 4.57 -5.43 3.38
CA GLY A 180 5.35 -5.60 2.17
C GLY A 180 6.54 -4.67 2.10
N GLY A 181 7.17 -4.66 0.94
CA GLY A 181 8.35 -3.83 0.75
C GLY A 181 8.78 -3.69 -0.69
N VAL A 182 9.72 -2.77 -0.88
CA VAL A 182 10.40 -2.52 -2.15
C VAL A 182 11.90 -2.62 -1.95
N ARG A 183 12.56 -3.35 -2.83
CA ARG A 183 14.02 -3.39 -2.96
C ARG A 183 14.40 -3.04 -4.39
N SER A 184 15.20 -1.99 -4.53
CA SER A 184 15.71 -1.54 -5.83
C SER A 184 17.23 -1.38 -5.80
N TYR A 185 17.95 -2.18 -6.59
CA TYR A 185 19.42 -2.16 -6.66
C TYR A 185 19.97 -0.88 -7.29
N ASN A 186 19.18 -0.17 -8.10
CA ASN A 186 19.57 1.15 -8.65
C ASN A 186 19.76 2.23 -7.57
N LEU A 187 19.23 2.04 -6.38
CA LEU A 187 19.44 2.93 -5.24
C LEU A 187 20.81 2.71 -4.57
N GLU A 188 21.48 1.60 -4.91
CA GLU A 188 22.82 1.26 -4.46
C GLU A 188 23.88 1.73 -5.45
N ASN A 189 25.05 2.07 -4.92
CA ASN A 189 26.24 2.24 -5.74
C ASN A 189 27.03 0.93 -5.75
N LEU A 190 26.61 -0.02 -6.59
CA LEU A 190 27.27 -1.33 -6.73
C LEU A 190 28.72 -1.23 -7.21
N TYR A 191 29.15 -0.10 -7.76
CA TYR A 191 30.54 0.14 -8.16
C TYR A 191 31.46 0.55 -7.00
N ASN A 192 30.92 0.64 -5.78
CA ASN A 192 31.65 1.02 -4.59
C ASN A 192 31.86 -0.17 -3.64
N LYS A 193 32.45 0.10 -2.47
CA LYS A 193 32.44 -0.83 -1.34
C LYS A 193 31.05 -0.94 -0.75
N LYS A 194 30.75 -2.05 -0.08
CA LYS A 194 29.48 -2.25 0.63
C LYS A 194 29.22 -1.12 1.61
N SER A 195 28.01 -0.58 1.54
CA SER A 195 27.47 0.40 2.47
C SER A 195 26.15 -0.11 3.05
N MET A 196 25.50 0.71 3.89
CA MET A 196 24.11 0.46 4.24
C MET A 196 23.27 0.40 2.96
N GLU A 197 22.57 -0.70 2.78
CA GLU A 197 21.66 -0.94 1.67
C GLU A 197 20.28 -0.34 2.00
N LYS A 198 19.55 0.08 0.96
CA LYS A 198 18.25 0.76 1.09
C LYS A 198 17.09 -0.15 0.70
N PHE A 199 16.07 -0.05 1.53
CA PHE A 199 14.80 -0.77 1.42
C PHE A 199 13.66 0.20 1.68
N LYS A 200 12.47 -0.18 1.22
CA LYS A 200 11.22 0.39 1.73
C LYS A 200 10.42 -0.74 2.35
N PHE A 201 9.82 -0.49 3.51
CA PHE A 201 8.96 -1.44 4.19
C PHE A 201 7.66 -0.75 4.57
N PHE A 202 6.54 -1.48 4.49
CA PHE A 202 5.28 -0.98 4.98
C PHE A 202 4.45 -2.07 5.67
N ILE A 203 3.56 -1.62 6.55
CA ILE A 203 2.42 -2.34 7.12
C ILE A 203 1.19 -1.42 7.03
N GLY A 204 0.07 -1.97 6.59
CA GLY A 204 -1.16 -1.20 6.39
C GLY A 204 -2.29 -2.12 5.97
N PHE A 205 -3.26 -1.61 5.23
CA PHE A 205 -4.40 -2.40 4.75
C PHE A 205 -4.45 -2.44 3.24
N GLN A 206 -4.93 -3.55 2.68
CA GLN A 206 -5.23 -3.66 1.26
C GLN A 206 -6.73 -3.69 1.05
N ASN A 207 -7.26 -2.78 0.23
CA ASN A 207 -8.66 -2.77 -0.17
C ASN A 207 -8.92 -3.91 -1.17
N LYS A 208 -9.79 -4.86 -0.84
CA LYS A 208 -10.06 -6.06 -1.64
C LYS A 208 -10.90 -5.83 -2.88
N VAL A 209 -11.50 -4.65 -3.05
CA VAL A 209 -12.24 -4.32 -4.28
C VAL A 209 -11.27 -3.92 -5.40
N CYS A 210 -10.26 -3.13 -5.05
CA CYS A 210 -9.35 -2.53 -6.01
C CYS A 210 -7.91 -3.01 -5.88
N MET A 211 -7.54 -3.72 -4.83
CA MET A 211 -6.14 -4.08 -4.48
C MET A 211 -5.26 -2.86 -4.16
N ASN A 212 -5.88 -1.72 -3.83
CA ASN A 212 -5.15 -0.51 -3.44
C ASN A 212 -4.51 -0.71 -2.06
N MET A 213 -3.30 -0.21 -1.91
CA MET A 213 -2.58 -0.23 -0.63
C MET A 213 -2.88 1.04 0.16
N CYS A 214 -3.46 0.86 1.33
CA CYS A 214 -3.74 1.89 2.31
C CYS A 214 -2.60 1.95 3.31
N ILE A 215 -1.80 3.01 3.26
CA ILE A 215 -0.55 3.15 4.01
C ILE A 215 -0.62 4.44 4.84
N SER A 216 -0.33 4.33 6.13
CA SER A 216 -0.23 5.46 7.07
C SER A 216 1.23 5.76 7.40
N THR A 217 1.48 6.91 8.04
CA THR A 217 2.82 7.39 8.37
C THR A 217 3.57 6.47 9.33
N ASP A 218 2.89 5.98 10.37
CA ASP A 218 3.44 5.03 11.36
C ASP A 218 3.61 3.61 10.80
N GLY A 219 2.97 3.32 9.67
CA GLY A 219 3.05 2.05 8.95
C GLY A 219 4.08 2.04 7.81
N PHE A 220 4.86 3.11 7.58
CA PHE A 220 5.77 3.18 6.43
C PHE A 220 7.19 3.63 6.78
N LEU A 221 8.17 2.84 6.34
CA LEU A 221 9.58 3.22 6.34
C LEU A 221 10.06 3.44 4.90
N ALA A 222 10.15 4.71 4.50
CA ALA A 222 10.56 5.12 3.16
C ALA A 222 12.08 4.99 2.90
N ASP A 223 12.91 5.13 3.93
CA ASP A 223 14.38 5.06 3.86
C ASP A 223 14.92 4.08 4.91
N LEU A 224 14.48 2.83 4.82
CA LEU A 224 14.97 1.75 5.67
C LEU A 224 16.37 1.36 5.21
N LYS A 225 17.38 1.76 5.98
CA LYS A 225 18.78 1.41 5.75
C LYS A 225 19.20 0.24 6.60
N ALA A 226 19.84 -0.77 6.02
CA ALA A 226 20.34 -1.92 6.76
C ALA A 226 21.72 -2.39 6.28
N THR A 227 22.55 -2.89 7.19
CA THR A 227 23.85 -3.50 6.86
C THR A 227 23.79 -5.02 6.77
N SER A 228 22.77 -5.64 7.37
CA SER A 228 22.58 -7.09 7.44
C SER A 228 21.10 -7.44 7.52
N THR A 229 20.77 -8.72 7.27
CA THR A 229 19.40 -9.24 7.42
C THR A 229 18.91 -9.16 8.87
N GLN A 230 19.79 -9.28 9.86
CA GLN A 230 19.45 -9.16 11.29
C GLN A 230 19.10 -7.72 11.70
N ASP A 231 19.84 -6.74 11.19
CA ASP A 231 19.54 -5.32 11.37
C ASP A 231 18.21 -4.97 10.69
N LEU A 232 18.01 -5.46 9.46
CA LEU A 232 16.77 -5.31 8.71
C LEU A 232 15.57 -5.89 9.48
N TYR A 233 15.70 -7.12 9.98
CA TYR A 233 14.69 -7.79 10.80
C TYR A 233 14.29 -6.98 12.03
N SER A 234 15.26 -6.47 12.77
CA SER A 234 15.01 -5.71 14.02
C SER A 234 14.18 -4.46 13.74
N LYS A 235 14.54 -3.70 12.70
CA LYS A 235 13.82 -2.48 12.28
C LYS A 235 12.41 -2.75 11.77
N ILE A 236 12.24 -3.84 11.02
CA ILE A 236 10.92 -4.29 10.55
C ILE A 236 10.03 -4.68 11.74
N LEU A 237 10.57 -5.46 12.68
CA LEU A 237 9.84 -5.89 13.86
C LEU A 237 9.41 -4.71 14.74
N GLU A 238 10.29 -3.73 14.92
CA GLU A 238 9.99 -2.47 15.61
C GLU A 238 8.84 -1.72 14.92
N THR A 239 8.88 -1.59 13.59
CA THR A 239 7.82 -0.92 12.82
C THR A 239 6.48 -1.63 12.98
N ILE A 240 6.47 -2.97 12.87
CA ILE A 240 5.24 -3.77 13.07
C ILE A 240 4.67 -3.56 14.46
N THR A 241 5.54 -3.46 15.48
CA THR A 241 5.13 -3.29 16.88
C THR A 241 4.56 -1.90 17.15
N ASN A 242 5.12 -0.86 16.52
CA ASN A 242 4.73 0.52 16.72
C ASN A 242 3.52 0.95 15.86
N TYR A 243 3.17 0.18 14.83
CA TYR A 243 2.05 0.49 13.94
C TYR A 243 0.69 0.33 14.64
N ASN A 244 -0.12 1.40 14.65
CA ASN A 244 -1.45 1.39 15.25
C ASN A 244 -2.52 1.08 14.19
N ALA A 245 -2.81 -0.21 14.02
CA ALA A 245 -3.78 -0.70 13.05
C ALA A 245 -5.21 -0.19 13.31
N GLU A 246 -5.62 -0.08 14.58
CA GLU A 246 -6.96 0.37 14.96
C GLU A 246 -7.15 1.85 14.65
N LEU A 247 -6.19 2.69 15.03
CA LEU A 247 -6.21 4.11 14.69
C LEU A 247 -6.23 4.33 13.18
N HIS A 248 -5.42 3.58 12.42
CA HIS A 248 -5.42 3.70 10.96
C HIS A 248 -6.79 3.30 10.36
N LEU A 249 -7.38 2.18 10.78
CA LEU A 249 -8.74 1.78 10.33
C LEU A 249 -9.78 2.84 10.65
N MET A 250 -9.73 3.37 11.85
CA MET A 250 -10.61 4.41 12.32
C MET A 250 -10.48 5.69 11.50
N GLU A 251 -9.27 6.18 11.28
CA GLU A 251 -9.04 7.36 10.45
C GLU A 251 -9.53 7.17 9.02
N MET A 252 -9.41 5.96 8.46
CA MET A 252 -9.99 5.62 7.16
C MET A 252 -11.53 5.58 7.18
N LYS A 253 -12.14 5.09 8.27
CA LYS A 253 -13.61 5.10 8.44
C LYS A 253 -14.15 6.52 8.50
N GLU A 254 -13.46 7.43 9.17
CA GLU A 254 -13.86 8.84 9.24
C GLU A 254 -13.92 9.50 7.86
N LEU A 255 -13.06 9.12 6.91
CA LEU A 255 -13.09 9.66 5.55
C LEU A 255 -14.41 9.41 4.82
N THR A 256 -15.21 8.45 5.27
CA THR A 256 -16.55 8.17 4.69
C THR A 256 -17.59 9.22 5.07
N GLN A 257 -17.33 10.02 6.11
CA GLN A 257 -18.27 10.97 6.68
C GLN A 257 -18.16 12.37 6.06
N ASP A 258 -17.02 12.68 5.44
CA ASP A 258 -16.73 13.98 4.84
C ASP A 258 -16.82 13.93 3.31
N TYR A 259 -17.38 14.98 2.71
CA TYR A 259 -17.66 15.04 1.28
C TYR A 259 -17.08 16.30 0.64
N LEU A 260 -16.55 16.13 -0.58
CA LEU A 260 -16.32 17.24 -1.50
C LEU A 260 -17.57 17.44 -2.36
N SER A 261 -17.97 18.70 -2.54
CA SER A 261 -18.87 19.09 -3.62
C SER A 261 -18.20 18.89 -4.99
N GLU A 262 -19.00 18.83 -6.05
CA GLU A 262 -18.48 18.78 -7.43
C GLU A 262 -17.52 19.96 -7.70
N HIS A 263 -17.86 21.16 -7.23
CA HIS A 263 -17.00 22.34 -7.33
C HIS A 263 -15.65 22.14 -6.64
N GLN A 264 -15.64 21.66 -5.39
CA GLN A 264 -14.41 21.40 -4.65
C GLN A 264 -13.57 20.30 -5.29
N PHE A 265 -14.21 19.26 -5.82
CA PHE A 265 -13.51 18.20 -6.56
C PHE A 265 -12.89 18.74 -7.86
N ALA A 266 -13.62 19.55 -8.62
CA ALA A 266 -13.09 20.21 -9.81
C ALA A 266 -11.90 21.12 -9.47
N GLN A 267 -11.98 21.85 -8.36
CA GLN A 267 -10.89 22.69 -7.87
C GLN A 267 -9.66 21.86 -7.48
N LEU A 268 -9.86 20.74 -6.78
CA LEU A 268 -8.79 19.79 -6.46
C LEU A 268 -8.07 19.30 -7.72
N ILE A 269 -8.81 18.91 -8.76
CA ILE A 269 -8.24 18.47 -10.04
C ILE A 269 -7.47 19.61 -10.71
N GLY A 270 -8.05 20.81 -10.79
CA GLY A 270 -7.42 21.98 -11.40
C GLY A 270 -6.13 22.40 -10.70
N ARG A 271 -6.19 22.53 -9.36
CA ARG A 271 -5.04 22.85 -8.51
C ARG A 271 -3.96 21.79 -8.60
N SER A 272 -4.32 20.51 -8.64
CA SER A 272 -3.35 19.41 -8.78
C SER A 272 -2.57 19.47 -10.09
N ARG A 273 -3.19 19.91 -11.20
CA ARG A 273 -2.49 20.15 -12.47
C ARG A 273 -1.56 21.35 -12.37
N LEU A 274 -2.01 22.45 -11.77
CA LEU A 274 -1.19 23.66 -11.57
C LEU A 274 0.01 23.40 -10.65
N TYR A 275 -0.11 22.49 -9.69
CA TYR A 275 0.92 22.18 -8.68
C TYR A 275 2.29 21.81 -9.30
N GLN A 276 2.30 21.16 -10.46
CA GLN A 276 3.53 20.79 -11.15
C GLN A 276 4.26 21.98 -11.78
N HIS A 277 3.54 23.07 -12.02
CA HIS A 277 4.05 24.29 -12.66
C HIS A 277 4.36 25.41 -11.66
N LEU A 278 4.08 25.19 -10.37
CA LEU A 278 4.33 26.20 -9.33
C LEU A 278 5.82 26.57 -9.24
N PRO A 279 6.12 27.86 -9.03
CA PRO A 279 7.46 28.28 -8.67
C PRO A 279 7.94 27.55 -7.42
N LYS A 280 9.24 27.19 -7.38
CA LYS A 280 9.81 26.39 -6.29
C LYS A 280 9.53 26.95 -4.89
N LYS A 281 9.52 28.28 -4.73
CA LYS A 281 9.27 28.95 -3.44
C LYS A 281 7.83 28.76 -2.97
N GLU A 282 6.85 29.00 -3.84
CA GLU A 282 5.43 28.82 -3.52
C GLU A 282 5.11 27.35 -3.23
N LYS A 283 5.74 26.45 -3.98
CA LYS A 283 5.54 25.01 -3.82
C LYS A 283 5.98 24.47 -2.45
N LEU A 284 6.94 25.12 -1.78
CA LEU A 284 7.41 24.71 -0.45
C LEU A 284 6.38 24.99 0.65
N GLU A 285 5.50 25.98 0.45
CA GLU A 285 4.44 26.35 1.40
C GLU A 285 3.17 25.50 1.24
N ILE A 286 3.08 24.73 0.14
CA ILE A 286 1.93 23.90 -0.18
C ILE A 286 2.28 22.44 0.10
N PRO A 287 1.38 21.68 0.74
CA PRO A 287 1.61 20.26 0.98
C PRO A 287 2.01 19.50 -0.28
N GLN A 288 2.87 18.51 -0.10
CA GLN A 288 3.44 17.76 -1.22
C GLN A 288 2.35 16.98 -1.97
N LEU A 289 2.32 17.12 -3.29
CA LEU A 289 1.52 16.28 -4.18
C LEU A 289 2.45 15.49 -5.10
N ASN A 290 2.53 14.17 -4.87
CA ASN A 290 3.40 13.24 -5.61
C ASN A 290 2.77 12.68 -6.88
N PHE A 291 1.60 13.18 -7.27
CA PHE A 291 0.84 12.71 -8.43
C PHE A 291 1.13 13.57 -9.66
N ASN A 292 1.26 12.92 -10.82
CA ASN A 292 1.52 13.58 -12.09
C ASN A 292 0.21 13.80 -12.87
N ASP A 293 0.29 14.50 -14.00
CA ASP A 293 -0.88 14.84 -14.81
C ASP A 293 -1.66 13.60 -15.28
N SER A 294 -0.96 12.52 -15.60
CA SER A 294 -1.61 11.27 -15.99
C SER A 294 -2.47 10.71 -14.86
N HIS A 295 -1.97 10.72 -13.62
CA HIS A 295 -2.74 10.25 -12.47
C HIS A 295 -3.95 11.15 -12.19
N ILE A 296 -3.76 12.47 -12.24
CA ILE A 296 -4.85 13.43 -12.04
C ILE A 296 -5.91 13.30 -13.15
N ASN A 297 -5.49 13.02 -14.38
CA ASN A 297 -6.41 12.74 -15.48
C ASN A 297 -7.20 11.44 -15.27
N THR A 298 -6.56 10.38 -14.78
CA THR A 298 -7.24 9.14 -14.40
C THR A 298 -8.30 9.42 -13.33
N MET A 299 -7.96 10.17 -12.27
CA MET A 299 -8.92 10.53 -11.23
C MET A 299 -10.12 11.33 -11.77
N ALA A 300 -9.87 12.29 -12.67
CA ALA A 300 -10.93 13.10 -13.26
C ALA A 300 -11.92 12.26 -14.08
N LYS A 301 -11.42 11.24 -14.78
CA LYS A 301 -12.24 10.25 -15.50
C LYS A 301 -13.00 9.36 -14.50
N ASP A 302 -12.29 8.76 -13.56
CA ASP A 302 -12.81 7.79 -12.60
C ASP A 302 -13.84 8.42 -11.63
N TYR A 303 -13.80 9.72 -11.40
CA TYR A 303 -14.86 10.47 -10.69
C TYR A 303 -16.25 10.29 -11.32
N TYR A 304 -16.33 10.15 -12.64
CA TYR A 304 -17.58 9.91 -13.37
C TYR A 304 -17.83 8.43 -13.67
N GLU A 305 -16.77 7.67 -13.93
CA GLU A 305 -16.88 6.35 -14.58
C GLU A 305 -16.50 5.17 -13.67
N ASP A 306 -15.85 5.40 -12.52
CA ASP A 306 -15.42 4.29 -11.67
C ASP A 306 -16.61 3.56 -11.05
N GLN A 307 -16.57 2.23 -11.09
CA GLN A 307 -17.70 1.40 -10.66
C GLN A 307 -17.89 1.38 -9.13
N ASN A 308 -16.85 1.70 -8.36
CA ASN A 308 -16.84 1.55 -6.90
C ASN A 308 -16.66 2.89 -6.17
N PHE A 309 -15.98 3.85 -6.80
CA PHE A 309 -15.51 5.08 -6.16
C PHE A 309 -15.93 6.35 -6.90
N SER A 310 -16.85 6.27 -7.87
CA SER A 310 -17.40 7.46 -8.51
C SER A 310 -18.17 8.35 -7.54
N ARG A 311 -18.48 9.56 -8.03
CA ARG A 311 -19.40 10.49 -7.36
C ARG A 311 -20.80 9.92 -7.16
N LEU A 312 -21.54 10.55 -6.25
CA LEU A 312 -22.98 10.42 -6.09
C LEU A 312 -23.74 11.14 -7.21
N GLU A 313 -25.03 10.86 -7.37
CA GLU A 313 -25.89 11.47 -8.39
C GLU A 313 -25.95 13.01 -8.29
N ASP A 314 -25.84 13.56 -7.08
CA ASP A 314 -25.80 15.00 -6.82
C ASP A 314 -24.41 15.65 -7.03
N GLY A 315 -23.45 14.87 -7.53
CA GLY A 315 -22.09 15.31 -7.82
C GLY A 315 -21.14 15.29 -6.62
N ARG A 316 -21.59 14.98 -5.41
CA ARG A 316 -20.69 14.90 -4.25
C ARG A 316 -19.89 13.59 -4.26
N ILE A 317 -18.71 13.62 -3.64
CA ILE A 317 -17.87 12.44 -3.45
C ILE A 317 -17.29 12.45 -2.03
N ASN A 318 -17.36 11.31 -1.32
CA ASN A 318 -16.76 11.22 0.01
C ASN A 318 -15.24 11.09 -0.06
N LEU A 319 -14.54 11.45 1.01
CA LEU A 319 -13.08 11.43 1.03
C LEU A 319 -12.49 10.01 0.97
N TRP A 320 -13.22 8.98 1.43
CA TRP A 320 -12.82 7.59 1.23
C TRP A 320 -12.71 7.23 -0.26
N ASN A 321 -13.68 7.65 -1.07
CA ASN A 321 -13.67 7.44 -2.51
C ASN A 321 -12.56 8.27 -3.16
N VAL A 322 -12.37 9.53 -2.76
CA VAL A 322 -11.25 10.37 -3.26
C VAL A 322 -9.89 9.70 -2.99
N PHE A 323 -9.67 9.16 -1.79
CA PHE A 323 -8.47 8.40 -1.44
C PHE A 323 -8.29 7.17 -2.33
N ASN A 324 -9.37 6.43 -2.60
CA ASN A 324 -9.33 5.27 -3.49
C ASN A 324 -9.09 5.66 -4.97
N LEU A 325 -9.57 6.82 -5.43
CA LEU A 325 -9.24 7.34 -6.76
C LEU A 325 -7.74 7.66 -6.88
N PHE A 326 -7.13 8.28 -5.87
CA PHE A 326 -5.68 8.53 -5.85
C PHE A 326 -4.89 7.21 -5.90
N THR A 327 -5.20 6.28 -5.00
CA THR A 327 -4.46 5.01 -4.90
C THR A 327 -4.69 4.10 -6.12
N GLN A 328 -5.86 4.18 -6.76
CA GLN A 328 -6.13 3.50 -8.03
C GLN A 328 -5.31 4.08 -9.18
N ALA A 329 -5.28 5.41 -9.30
CA ALA A 329 -4.43 6.10 -10.28
C ALA A 329 -2.95 5.77 -10.07
N ASN A 330 -2.53 5.48 -8.84
CA ASN A 330 -1.15 5.12 -8.50
C ASN A 330 -0.71 3.73 -9.00
N LYS A 331 -1.62 2.84 -9.42
CA LYS A 331 -1.25 1.49 -9.93
C LYS A 331 -0.40 1.51 -11.20
N SER A 332 -0.43 2.64 -11.93
CA SER A 332 0.41 2.88 -13.09
C SER A 332 1.81 3.42 -12.74
N SER A 333 2.11 3.62 -11.46
CA SER A 333 3.42 4.09 -11.00
C SER A 333 4.50 3.03 -11.09
N TYR A 334 5.74 3.48 -11.25
CA TYR A 334 6.92 2.64 -11.03
C TYR A 334 7.01 2.19 -9.57
N ILE A 335 7.54 0.98 -9.37
CA ILE A 335 7.83 0.37 -8.06
C ILE A 335 8.46 1.37 -7.08
N ASP A 336 9.45 2.14 -7.52
CA ASP A 336 10.25 3.04 -6.67
C ASP A 336 9.43 4.13 -5.97
N THR A 337 8.32 4.54 -6.58
CA THR A 337 7.47 5.66 -6.13
C THR A 337 6.11 5.20 -5.62
N PHE A 338 5.81 3.90 -5.74
CA PHE A 338 4.47 3.37 -5.49
C PHE A 338 4.05 3.56 -4.03
N LEU A 339 4.87 3.16 -3.07
CA LEU A 339 4.54 3.25 -1.65
C LEU A 339 4.46 4.71 -1.16
N ASP A 340 5.38 5.57 -1.59
CA ASP A 340 5.39 6.99 -1.20
C ASP A 340 4.14 7.73 -1.70
N ARG A 341 3.67 7.38 -2.90
CA ARG A 341 2.41 7.93 -3.43
C ARG A 341 1.18 7.40 -2.69
N ASN A 342 1.18 6.15 -2.24
CA ASN A 342 0.08 5.62 -1.43
C ASN A 342 -0.01 6.32 -0.06
N LEU A 343 1.13 6.55 0.60
CA LEU A 343 1.17 7.37 1.81
C LEU A 343 0.68 8.80 1.52
N ASN A 344 1.22 9.43 0.47
CA ASN A 344 0.86 10.80 0.11
C ASN A 344 -0.64 10.95 -0.22
N ALA A 345 -1.27 9.93 -0.81
CA ALA A 345 -2.72 9.90 -1.02
C ALA A 345 -3.50 9.97 0.31
N PHE A 346 -3.05 9.23 1.32
CA PHE A 346 -3.67 9.24 2.64
C PHE A 346 -3.47 10.60 3.32
N GLU A 347 -2.24 11.13 3.30
CA GLU A 347 -1.90 12.43 3.87
C GLU A 347 -2.71 13.58 3.25
N ILE A 348 -2.81 13.60 1.90
CA ILE A 348 -3.62 14.59 1.20
C ILE A 348 -5.07 14.45 1.60
N THR A 349 -5.61 13.25 1.63
CA THR A 349 -7.02 13.05 1.95
C THR A 349 -7.34 13.48 3.38
N LYS A 350 -6.49 13.14 4.36
CA LYS A 350 -6.61 13.66 5.74
C LYS A 350 -6.41 15.18 5.80
N GLY A 351 -5.53 15.74 4.97
CA GLY A 351 -5.33 17.18 4.83
C GLY A 351 -6.59 17.90 4.35
N LEU A 352 -7.24 17.37 3.32
CA LEU A 352 -8.52 17.86 2.80
C LEU A 352 -9.63 17.74 3.85
N GLN A 353 -9.69 16.62 4.57
CA GLN A 353 -10.62 16.42 5.68
C GLN A 353 -10.49 17.53 6.74
N LYS A 354 -9.25 17.87 7.12
CA LYS A 354 -9.00 18.97 8.07
C LYS A 354 -9.40 20.33 7.49
N THR A 355 -9.16 20.57 6.20
CA THR A 355 -9.57 21.81 5.53
C THR A 355 -11.09 22.01 5.56
N LEU A 356 -11.87 20.94 5.36
CA LEU A 356 -13.34 21.02 5.45
C LEU A 356 -13.82 21.40 6.87
N ASN A 357 -13.00 21.13 7.89
CA ASN A 357 -13.31 21.34 9.30
C ASN A 357 -12.71 22.63 9.90
N GLY A 358 -12.08 23.50 9.11
CA GLY A 358 -11.87 24.91 9.49
C GLY A 358 -10.47 25.49 9.34
N ASP A 359 -9.38 24.71 9.40
CA ASP A 359 -8.03 25.25 9.11
C ASP A 359 -6.99 24.17 8.77
N SER A 360 -6.31 24.34 7.65
CA SER A 360 -5.28 23.43 7.17
C SER A 360 -4.55 24.00 5.95
N ASN A 361 -3.23 23.80 5.89
CA ASN A 361 -2.38 24.18 4.75
C ASN A 361 -2.81 23.55 3.41
N TYR A 362 -3.74 22.59 3.43
CA TYR A 362 -4.35 21.98 2.25
C TYR A 362 -5.47 22.83 1.62
N HIS A 363 -5.82 23.99 2.19
CA HIS A 363 -6.79 24.92 1.64
C HIS A 363 -6.51 25.29 0.18
N TRP A 364 -5.23 25.42 -0.19
CA TRP A 364 -4.82 25.70 -1.56
C TRP A 364 -5.40 24.74 -2.60
N PHE A 365 -5.63 23.46 -2.23
CA PHE A 365 -6.20 22.46 -3.14
C PHE A 365 -7.70 22.62 -3.35
N LEU A 366 -8.43 23.31 -2.46
CA LEU A 366 -9.89 23.45 -2.52
C LEU A 366 -10.37 24.86 -2.88
N SER A 367 -9.46 25.83 -2.96
CA SER A 367 -9.75 27.25 -3.16
C SER A 367 -9.45 27.77 -4.54
#